data_AF-A0A2T5XWM5-F1
#
_entry.id   AF-A0A2T5XWM5-F1
#
_cell.length_a   1.000
_cell.length_b   1.000
_cell.length_c   1.000
_cell.angle_alpha   90.00
_cell.angle_beta   90.00
_cell.angle_gamma   90.00
#
_symmetry.space_group_name_H-M   'P 1'
#
loop_
_entity.id
_entity.type
_entity.pdbx_description
1 polymer ?
#
loop_
_entity_poly.entity_id
_entity_poly.type
_entity_poly.pdbx_seq_one_letter_code
_entity_poly.pdbx_strand_id
1 'polypeptide(L)'
;MQCQTTKNNLLKQIRSIQPIIEKYDTRGSSPILVMGDDLNQWVCKYNDLNKLFNELLASEFAKLWHINIPECALVEIDYDRHIVPFGDKKGLERRFFERECFGSRFLNNALDVNQSVFVDKNIIRRIKNKEDFLKIALFDIWLANEDRNAGNYNLLLQSVKGGYMLLYIIDNTDIFNSSMAYTQGIVEITENDSVLKSDLATLFNKRQLFVL
;
A
#
# COMPACT_ATOMS: atom_id res chain seq x y z
N MET A 1 25.44 7.97 -22.15
CA MET A 1 24.18 7.68 -21.46
C MET A 1 23.99 6.16 -21.52
N GLN A 2 24.42 5.43 -20.48
CA GLN A 2 24.32 3.97 -20.47
C GLN A 2 22.92 3.60 -19.97
N CYS A 3 22.14 2.97 -20.84
CA CYS A 3 20.88 2.33 -20.50
C CYS A 3 21.20 1.16 -19.56
N GLN A 4 20.90 1.31 -18.27
CA GLN A 4 20.95 0.19 -17.34
C GLN A 4 19.88 -0.80 -17.77
N THR A 5 20.31 -1.97 -18.22
CA THR A 5 19.45 -3.10 -18.52
C THR A 5 18.76 -3.50 -17.21
N THR A 6 17.47 -3.21 -17.10
CA THR A 6 16.61 -3.67 -16.02
C THR A 6 16.69 -5.19 -16.01
N LYS A 7 17.28 -5.79 -14.97
CA LYS A 7 17.09 -7.22 -14.72
C LYS A 7 15.58 -7.44 -14.69
N ASN A 8 15.09 -8.37 -15.49
CA ASN A 8 13.72 -8.89 -15.38
C ASN A 8 13.59 -9.48 -13.97
N ASN A 9 13.21 -8.66 -13.00
CA ASN A 9 12.80 -9.14 -11.70
C ASN A 9 11.41 -9.71 -11.91
N LEU A 10 11.35 -11.03 -12.12
CA LEU A 10 10.10 -11.77 -11.99
C LEU A 10 9.51 -11.44 -10.61
N LEU A 11 8.20 -11.22 -10.58
CA LEU A 11 7.50 -10.95 -9.34
C LEU A 11 7.74 -12.10 -8.37
N LYS A 12 8.06 -11.75 -7.12
CA LYS A 12 8.42 -12.70 -6.07
C LYS A 12 7.24 -13.65 -5.81
N GLN A 13 7.54 -14.94 -5.67
CA GLN A 13 6.58 -16.00 -5.35
C GLN A 13 6.87 -16.46 -3.94
N ILE A 14 5.84 -16.53 -3.09
CA ILE A 14 5.94 -16.94 -1.69
C ILE A 14 4.90 -17.98 -1.38
N ARG A 15 5.26 -18.96 -0.54
CA ARG A 15 4.30 -19.90 0.03
C ARG A 15 4.10 -19.60 1.49
N SER A 16 2.86 -19.55 1.94
CA SER A 16 2.57 -19.54 3.37
C SER A 16 3.05 -20.84 4.04
N ILE A 17 3.50 -20.75 5.29
CA ILE A 17 4.06 -21.91 6.03
C ILE A 17 3.33 -22.23 7.35
N GLN A 18 2.31 -21.45 7.71
CA GLN A 18 1.52 -21.65 8.92
C GLN A 18 0.11 -21.06 8.76
N PRO A 19 -0.83 -21.40 9.66
CA PRO A 19 -2.14 -20.75 9.71
C PRO A 19 -2.07 -19.23 9.79
N ILE A 20 -3.15 -18.57 9.34
CA ILE A 20 -3.28 -17.10 9.38
C ILE A 20 -2.90 -16.57 10.77
N ILE A 21 -2.02 -15.58 10.79
CA ILE A 21 -1.56 -14.92 12.03
C ILE A 21 -2.65 -13.98 12.54
N GLU A 22 -3.18 -13.17 11.64
CA GLU A 22 -4.17 -12.14 11.92
C GLU A 22 -5.04 -11.91 10.69
N LYS A 23 -6.29 -11.51 10.92
CA LYS A 23 -7.18 -11.01 9.88
C LYS A 23 -7.58 -9.59 10.27
N TYR A 24 -7.34 -8.65 9.37
CA TYR A 24 -7.68 -7.26 9.59
C TYR A 24 -9.14 -7.01 9.21
N ASP A 25 -9.88 -6.33 10.08
CA ASP A 25 -11.23 -5.85 9.76
C ASP A 25 -11.12 -4.40 9.29
N THR A 26 -11.10 -4.20 7.97
CA THR A 26 -11.03 -2.88 7.35
C THR A 26 -12.32 -2.56 6.62
N ARG A 27 -12.52 -1.28 6.31
CA ARG A 27 -13.71 -0.86 5.56
C ARG A 27 -13.59 -1.36 4.12
N GLY A 28 -14.39 -2.37 3.76
CA GLY A 28 -14.52 -2.85 2.38
C GLY A 28 -13.59 -3.99 1.98
N SER A 29 -12.65 -4.41 2.84
CA SER A 29 -11.86 -5.64 2.62
C SER A 29 -11.50 -6.31 3.96
N SER A 30 -10.95 -7.52 3.89
CA SER A 30 -10.50 -8.24 5.09
C SER A 30 -9.16 -8.93 4.83
N PRO A 31 -8.07 -8.16 4.64
CA PRO A 31 -6.77 -8.73 4.35
C PRO A 31 -6.28 -9.60 5.51
N ILE A 32 -5.42 -10.57 5.20
CA ILE A 32 -4.89 -11.53 6.17
C ILE A 32 -3.38 -11.42 6.28
N LEU A 33 -2.83 -11.56 7.49
CA LEU A 33 -1.41 -11.62 7.76
C LEU A 33 -0.96 -13.09 7.77
N VAL A 34 0.03 -13.43 6.95
CA VAL A 34 0.61 -14.78 6.88
C VAL A 34 2.14 -14.73 7.01
N MET A 35 2.74 -15.84 7.47
CA MET A 35 4.19 -16.06 7.40
C MET A 35 4.54 -16.77 6.10
N GLY A 36 5.47 -16.22 5.34
CA GLY A 36 6.03 -16.83 4.14
C GLY A 36 7.16 -17.82 4.42
N ASP A 37 7.48 -18.64 3.44
CA ASP A 37 8.64 -19.54 3.41
C ASP A 37 9.99 -18.81 3.40
N ASP A 38 9.98 -17.51 3.08
CA ASP A 38 11.09 -16.58 3.24
C ASP A 38 11.24 -16.02 4.67
N LEU A 39 10.42 -16.49 5.62
CA LEU A 39 10.37 -16.07 7.02
C LEU A 39 9.97 -14.59 7.21
N ASN A 40 9.46 -13.93 6.17
CA ASN A 40 8.83 -12.61 6.29
C ASN A 40 7.32 -12.74 6.45
N GLN A 41 6.71 -11.72 7.05
CA GLN A 41 5.26 -11.61 7.13
C GLN A 41 4.70 -10.83 5.94
N TRP A 42 3.53 -11.24 5.47
CA TRP A 42 2.87 -10.70 4.29
C TRP A 42 1.40 -10.41 4.58
N VAL A 43 0.97 -9.19 4.25
CA VAL A 43 -0.43 -8.77 4.27
C VAL A 43 -1.03 -9.12 2.90
N CYS A 44 -1.94 -10.08 2.87
CA CYS A 44 -2.48 -10.65 1.65
C CYS A 44 -3.93 -10.23 1.41
N LYS A 45 -4.19 -9.75 0.18
CA LYS A 45 -5.52 -9.52 -0.39
C LYS A 45 -5.83 -10.66 -1.38
N TYR A 46 -7.08 -11.11 -1.44
CA TYR A 46 -7.41 -12.38 -2.12
C TYR A 46 -8.74 -12.40 -2.93
N ASN A 47 -9.64 -11.45 -2.68
CA ASN A 47 -11.04 -11.58 -3.12
C ASN A 47 -11.32 -11.03 -4.53
N ASP A 48 -11.04 -9.75 -4.79
CA ASP A 48 -11.46 -9.03 -6.00
C ASP A 48 -10.32 -8.91 -7.02
N LEU A 49 -10.47 -9.53 -8.18
CA LEU A 49 -9.43 -9.59 -9.21
C LEU A 49 -9.00 -8.22 -9.74
N ASN A 50 -9.93 -7.29 -9.94
CA ASN A 50 -9.60 -5.97 -10.46
C ASN A 50 -8.81 -5.20 -9.41
N LYS A 51 -9.20 -5.31 -8.14
CA LYS A 51 -8.46 -4.70 -7.02
C LYS A 51 -7.07 -5.32 -6.82
N LEU A 52 -6.92 -6.64 -6.98
CA LEU A 52 -5.61 -7.29 -6.91
C LEU A 52 -4.70 -6.87 -8.07
N PHE A 53 -5.27 -6.75 -9.27
CA PHE A 53 -4.54 -6.28 -10.44
C PHE A 53 -4.13 -4.81 -10.29
N ASN A 54 -5.01 -3.98 -9.73
CA ASN A 54 -4.72 -2.59 -9.37
C ASN A 54 -3.54 -2.46 -8.40
N GLU A 55 -3.53 -3.25 -7.33
CA GLU A 55 -2.42 -3.26 -6.37
C GLU A 55 -1.10 -3.66 -7.02
N LEU A 56 -1.12 -4.67 -7.90
CA LEU A 56 0.06 -5.07 -8.65
C LEU A 56 0.57 -3.95 -9.56
N LEU A 57 -0.30 -3.33 -10.36
CA LEU A 57 0.07 -2.23 -11.24
C LEU A 57 0.60 -1.03 -10.47
N ALA A 58 -0.10 -0.61 -9.41
CA ALA A 58 0.33 0.49 -8.55
C ALA A 58 1.71 0.20 -7.93
N SER A 59 1.97 -1.02 -7.48
CA SER A 59 3.27 -1.39 -6.92
C SER A 59 4.40 -1.29 -7.95
N GLU A 60 4.21 -1.82 -9.15
CA GLU A 60 5.23 -1.75 -10.19
C GLU A 60 5.45 -0.30 -10.65
N PHE A 61 4.39 0.49 -10.81
CA PHE A 61 4.54 1.91 -11.15
C PHE A 61 5.20 2.71 -10.03
N ALA A 62 4.86 2.48 -8.77
CA ALA A 62 5.48 3.18 -7.65
C ALA A 62 7.01 2.96 -7.62
N LYS A 63 7.47 1.74 -7.95
CA LYS A 63 8.91 1.44 -8.10
C LYS A 63 9.56 2.29 -9.20
N LEU A 64 8.88 2.46 -10.34
CA LEU A 64 9.37 3.31 -11.45
C LEU A 64 9.41 4.79 -11.07
N TRP A 65 8.46 5.26 -10.24
CA TRP A 65 8.43 6.62 -9.71
C TRP A 65 9.36 6.84 -8.50
N HIS A 66 10.05 5.78 -8.06
CA HIS A 66 10.85 5.76 -6.84
C HIS A 66 10.06 6.20 -5.60
N ILE A 67 8.79 5.83 -5.54
CA ILE A 67 7.92 6.01 -4.38
C ILE A 67 8.08 4.77 -3.48
N ASN A 68 8.29 5.01 -2.19
CA ASN A 68 8.35 3.94 -1.20
C ASN A 68 7.01 3.22 -1.12
N ILE A 69 7.01 1.93 -1.44
CA ILE A 69 5.91 1.00 -1.28
C ILE A 69 6.46 -0.30 -0.67
N PRO A 70 5.69 -1.03 0.16
CA PRO A 70 6.13 -2.35 0.61
C PRO A 70 6.52 -3.26 -0.57
N GLU A 71 7.47 -4.16 -0.34
CA GLU A 71 7.80 -5.20 -1.31
C GLU A 71 6.55 -6.04 -1.58
N CYS A 72 6.30 -6.38 -2.85
CA CYS A 72 5.13 -7.16 -3.24
C CYS A 72 5.51 -8.54 -3.75
N ALA A 73 4.62 -9.51 -3.53
CA ALA A 73 4.76 -10.89 -3.97
C ALA A 73 3.39 -11.48 -4.35
N LEU A 74 3.40 -12.52 -5.16
CA LEU A 74 2.28 -13.45 -5.28
C LEU A 74 2.44 -14.51 -4.18
N VAL A 75 1.40 -14.68 -3.38
CA VAL A 75 1.43 -15.53 -2.18
C VAL A 75 0.46 -16.69 -2.34
N GLU A 76 1.00 -17.90 -2.38
CA GLU A 76 0.24 -19.15 -2.37
C GLU A 76 -0.16 -19.49 -0.93
N ILE A 77 -1.46 -19.65 -0.70
CA ILE A 77 -2.01 -19.98 0.63
C ILE A 77 -2.80 -21.29 0.56
N ASP A 78 -2.27 -22.32 1.22
CA ASP A 78 -2.94 -23.61 1.34
C ASP A 78 -4.22 -23.46 2.18
N TYR A 79 -5.37 -23.60 1.54
CA TYR A 79 -6.66 -23.44 2.21
C TYR A 79 -6.85 -24.43 3.36
N ASP A 80 -6.55 -25.71 3.13
CA ASP A 80 -6.82 -26.78 4.08
C ASP A 80 -5.87 -26.74 5.27
N ARG A 81 -4.62 -26.33 5.05
CA ARG A 81 -3.62 -26.24 6.11
C ARG A 81 -3.61 -24.91 6.84
N HIS A 82 -3.87 -23.80 6.15
CA HIS A 82 -3.62 -22.47 6.71
C HIS A 82 -4.90 -21.64 6.93
N ILE A 83 -5.97 -21.88 6.17
CA ILE A 83 -7.26 -21.17 6.33
C ILE A 83 -8.21 -21.95 7.24
N VAL A 84 -8.40 -23.25 7.00
CA VAL A 84 -9.36 -24.09 7.75
C VAL A 84 -9.15 -24.06 9.27
N PRO A 85 -7.89 -24.08 9.80
CA PRO A 85 -7.64 -24.01 11.24
C PRO A 85 -7.87 -22.63 11.86
N PHE A 86 -8.02 -21.56 11.06
CA PHE A 86 -8.25 -20.22 11.57
C PHE A 86 -9.68 -20.09 12.12
N GLY A 87 -9.84 -19.42 13.27
CA GLY A 87 -11.12 -19.34 13.98
C GLY A 87 -12.20 -18.54 13.24
N ASP A 88 -11.88 -17.33 12.78
CA ASP A 88 -12.82 -16.47 12.05
C ASP A 88 -12.70 -16.64 10.53
N LYS A 89 -13.55 -17.51 9.98
CA LYS A 89 -13.58 -17.82 8.54
C LYS A 89 -14.53 -16.94 7.72
N LYS A 90 -15.16 -15.91 8.30
CA LYS A 90 -16.11 -15.06 7.57
C LYS A 90 -15.40 -14.39 6.38
N GLY A 91 -15.87 -14.64 5.16
CA GLY A 91 -15.26 -14.09 3.95
C GLY A 91 -13.96 -14.77 3.50
N LEU A 92 -13.58 -15.90 4.10
CA LEU A 92 -12.43 -16.73 3.69
C LEU A 92 -12.92 -17.96 2.90
N GLU A 93 -13.43 -17.72 1.71
CA GLU A 93 -13.96 -18.77 0.82
C GLU A 93 -12.84 -19.48 0.04
N ARG A 94 -12.93 -20.81 -0.11
CA ARG A 94 -11.90 -21.63 -0.80
C ARG A 94 -11.50 -21.09 -2.17
N ARG A 95 -12.47 -20.66 -2.99
CA ARG A 95 -12.24 -20.14 -4.34
C ARG A 95 -11.23 -18.99 -4.42
N PHE A 96 -11.05 -18.23 -3.32
CA PHE A 96 -10.09 -17.13 -3.29
C PHE A 96 -8.65 -17.60 -3.11
N PHE A 97 -8.45 -18.85 -2.68
CA PHE A 97 -7.17 -19.48 -2.38
C PHE A 97 -6.84 -20.63 -3.37
N GLU A 98 -7.64 -20.77 -4.43
CA GLU A 98 -7.34 -21.65 -5.59
C GLU A 98 -6.39 -20.97 -6.60
N ARG A 99 -5.86 -19.79 -6.22
CA ARG A 99 -4.92 -18.95 -6.95
C ARG A 99 -4.06 -18.19 -5.97
N GLU A 100 -2.99 -17.57 -6.46
CA GLU A 100 -2.14 -16.72 -5.65
C GLU A 100 -2.86 -15.43 -5.21
N CYS A 101 -2.58 -15.03 -3.97
CA CYS A 101 -3.02 -13.76 -3.40
C CYS A 101 -2.00 -12.65 -3.73
N PHE A 102 -2.44 -11.39 -3.75
CA PHE A 102 -1.50 -10.27 -3.74
C PHE A 102 -0.99 -10.07 -2.31
N GLY A 103 0.32 -10.19 -2.10
CA GLY A 103 0.97 -9.96 -0.82
C GLY A 103 1.79 -8.68 -0.82
N SER A 104 1.63 -7.85 0.21
CA SER A 104 2.53 -6.75 0.55
C SER A 104 3.32 -7.10 1.81
N ARG A 105 4.64 -6.93 1.79
CA ARG A 105 5.50 -7.24 2.92
C ARG A 105 5.10 -6.39 4.12
N PHE A 106 4.84 -7.05 5.25
CA PHE A 106 4.46 -6.37 6.48
C PHE A 106 5.60 -5.48 6.96
N LEU A 107 5.29 -4.20 7.24
CA LEU A 107 6.25 -3.24 7.74
C LEU A 107 6.23 -3.22 9.27
N ASN A 108 7.20 -3.90 9.89
CA ASN A 108 7.39 -3.84 11.34
C ASN A 108 7.62 -2.39 11.82
N ASN A 109 7.03 -2.05 12.97
CA ASN A 109 7.13 -0.72 13.59
C ASN A 109 6.68 0.44 12.68
N ALA A 110 5.67 0.18 11.85
CA ALA A 110 5.00 1.20 11.07
C ALA A 110 3.81 1.79 11.83
N LEU A 111 3.59 3.08 11.66
CA LEU A 111 2.40 3.79 12.14
C LEU A 111 1.49 4.09 10.95
N ASP A 112 0.20 3.82 11.11
CA ASP A 112 -0.82 4.30 10.19
C ASP A 112 -0.91 5.82 10.25
N VAL A 113 -0.85 6.45 9.08
CA VAL A 113 -0.93 7.90 8.96
C VAL A 113 -2.38 8.35 9.01
N ASN A 114 -2.72 9.06 10.08
CA ASN A 114 -4.01 9.70 10.25
C ASN A 114 -3.84 11.08 10.90
N GLN A 115 -4.94 11.82 11.05
CA GLN A 115 -4.92 13.18 11.59
C GLN A 115 -4.25 13.29 12.97
N SER A 116 -4.33 12.25 13.81
CA SER A 116 -3.76 12.28 15.17
C SER A 116 -2.23 12.25 15.17
N VAL A 117 -1.62 11.58 14.18
CA VAL A 117 -0.16 11.46 14.03
C VAL A 117 0.50 12.84 13.90
N PHE A 118 -0.22 13.80 13.33
CA PHE A 118 0.31 15.12 13.01
C PHE A 118 0.22 16.14 14.13
N VAL A 119 -0.48 15.81 15.23
CA VAL A 119 -0.45 16.61 16.44
C VAL A 119 0.97 16.66 17.02
N ASP A 120 1.73 15.57 16.88
CA ASP A 120 3.13 15.53 17.29
C ASP A 120 4.08 16.03 16.17
N LYS A 121 4.49 17.29 16.29
CA LYS A 121 5.46 17.92 15.39
C LYS A 121 6.82 17.21 15.37
N ASN A 122 7.17 16.40 16.38
CA ASN A 122 8.41 15.63 16.40
C ASN A 122 8.37 14.46 15.44
N ILE A 123 7.20 13.81 15.28
CA ILE A 123 7.00 12.77 14.26
C ILE A 123 7.28 13.36 12.88
N ILE A 124 6.61 14.48 12.56
CA ILE A 124 6.81 15.19 11.29
C ILE A 124 8.27 15.56 11.06
N ARG A 125 9.00 16.04 12.07
CA ARG A 125 10.44 16.39 11.94
C ARG A 125 11.32 15.20 11.54
N ARG A 126 10.96 13.99 11.96
CA ARG A 126 11.74 12.76 11.73
C ARG A 126 11.48 12.12 10.36
N ILE A 127 10.45 12.54 9.63
CA ILE A 127 10.17 12.06 8.27
C ILE A 127 11.25 12.59 7.33
N LYS A 128 12.01 11.70 6.68
CA LYS A 128 13.08 12.11 5.76
C LYS A 128 12.58 12.46 4.37
N ASN A 129 11.64 11.69 3.84
CA ASN A 129 11.21 11.77 2.46
C ASN A 129 9.92 12.58 2.28
N LYS A 130 9.82 13.74 2.93
CA LYS A 130 8.62 14.60 2.87
C LYS A 130 8.30 15.06 1.45
N GLU A 131 9.34 15.28 0.64
CA GLU A 131 9.17 15.69 -0.75
C GLU A 131 8.50 14.62 -1.60
N ASP A 132 8.55 13.35 -1.18
CA ASP A 132 7.81 12.28 -1.86
C ASP A 132 6.31 12.48 -1.72
N PHE A 133 5.82 13.26 -0.75
CA PHE A 133 4.39 13.51 -0.62
C PHE A 133 3.78 14.18 -1.85
N LEU A 134 4.46 15.16 -2.45
CA LEU A 134 4.01 15.77 -3.69
C LEU A 134 4.08 14.79 -4.86
N LYS A 135 5.10 13.92 -4.89
CA LYS A 135 5.20 12.85 -5.90
C LYS A 135 4.06 11.84 -5.77
N ILE A 136 3.70 11.46 -4.54
CA ILE A 136 2.59 10.57 -4.23
C ILE A 136 1.27 11.21 -4.69
N ALA A 137 1.04 12.48 -4.38
CA ALA A 137 -0.14 13.18 -4.86
C ALA A 137 -0.24 13.23 -6.39
N LEU A 138 0.86 13.52 -7.09
CA LEU A 138 0.91 13.50 -8.55
C LEU A 138 0.71 12.08 -9.11
N PHE A 139 1.24 11.07 -8.44
CA PHE A 139 1.06 9.66 -8.79
C PHE A 139 -0.41 9.25 -8.67
N ASP A 140 -1.11 9.68 -7.62
CA ASP A 140 -2.54 9.43 -7.44
C ASP A 140 -3.39 10.13 -8.49
N ILE A 141 -3.07 11.38 -8.83
CA ILE A 141 -3.73 12.09 -9.94
C ILE A 141 -3.51 11.35 -11.26
N TRP A 142 -2.28 10.90 -11.51
CA TRP A 142 -1.93 10.18 -12.74
C TRP A 142 -2.66 8.84 -12.87
N LEU A 143 -2.84 8.12 -11.76
CA LEU A 143 -3.57 6.85 -11.72
C LEU A 143 -5.07 7.02 -11.48
N ALA A 144 -5.57 8.24 -11.31
CA ALA A 144 -6.94 8.50 -10.87
C ALA A 144 -7.32 7.68 -9.63
N ASN A 145 -6.49 7.74 -8.59
CA ASN A 145 -6.72 7.13 -7.29
C ASN A 145 -7.45 8.12 -6.37
N GLU A 146 -8.72 7.86 -6.12
CA GLU A 146 -9.58 8.73 -5.30
C GLU A 146 -9.67 8.29 -3.82
N ASP A 147 -9.17 7.10 -3.47
CA ASP A 147 -9.21 6.62 -2.09
C ASP A 147 -8.10 7.23 -1.22
N ARG A 148 -6.98 7.67 -1.82
CA ARG A 148 -5.93 8.44 -1.12
C ARG A 148 -6.27 9.94 -1.06
N ASN A 149 -6.97 10.34 -0.01
CA ASN A 149 -7.48 11.70 0.17
C ASN A 149 -7.31 12.20 1.63
N ALA A 150 -7.87 13.37 1.95
CA ALA A 150 -7.74 13.98 3.27
C ALA A 150 -8.45 13.19 4.42
N GLY A 151 -9.43 12.35 4.07
CA GLY A 151 -10.15 11.48 5.00
C GLY A 151 -9.55 10.07 5.11
N ASN A 152 -8.83 9.63 4.09
CA ASN A 152 -8.14 8.34 4.06
C ASN A 152 -6.75 8.49 3.44
N TYR A 153 -5.70 8.50 4.26
CA TYR A 153 -4.36 8.74 3.73
C TYR A 153 -3.79 7.51 3.01
N ASN A 154 -4.11 6.29 3.46
CA ASN A 154 -3.44 5.08 2.97
C ASN A 154 -1.91 5.23 2.89
N LEU A 155 -1.32 5.80 3.95
CA LEU A 155 0.13 5.98 4.11
C LEU A 155 0.58 5.32 5.41
N LEU A 156 1.80 4.79 5.40
CA LEU A 156 2.48 4.29 6.59
C LEU A 156 3.74 5.10 6.88
N LEU A 157 4.06 5.28 8.15
CA LEU A 157 5.35 5.80 8.62
C LEU A 157 6.16 4.69 9.28
N GLN A 158 7.16 4.17 8.58
CA GLN A 158 8.04 3.15 9.12
C GLN A 158 9.23 3.79 9.84
N SER A 159 9.46 3.38 11.09
CA SER A 159 10.68 3.75 11.81
C SER A 159 11.91 3.04 11.23
N VAL A 160 12.96 3.80 10.96
CA VAL A 160 14.25 3.29 10.45
C VAL A 160 15.41 3.66 11.38
N LYS A 161 16.56 3.00 11.18
CA LYS A 161 17.77 3.21 11.98
C LYS A 161 18.13 4.70 12.08
N GLY A 162 18.58 5.12 13.27
CA GLY A 162 18.91 6.51 13.57
C GLY A 162 17.71 7.35 14.00
N GLY A 163 16.57 6.71 14.30
CA GLY A 163 15.39 7.41 14.80
C GLY A 163 14.67 8.21 13.71
N TYR A 164 14.84 7.87 12.44
CA TYR A 164 14.10 8.53 11.36
C TYR A 164 12.85 7.74 10.98
N MET A 165 11.99 8.36 10.17
CA MET A 165 10.83 7.71 9.59
C MET A 165 10.81 7.90 8.07
N LEU A 166 10.31 6.88 7.39
CA LEU A 166 10.04 6.88 5.96
C LEU A 166 8.55 6.74 5.72
N LEU A 167 8.04 7.59 4.84
CA LEU A 167 6.68 7.52 4.33
C LEU A 167 6.59 6.44 3.25
N TYR A 168 5.59 5.58 3.35
CA TYR A 168 5.24 4.53 2.39
C TYR A 168 3.80 4.69 1.94
N ILE A 169 3.52 4.45 0.66
CA ILE A 169 2.14 4.26 0.18
C ILE A 169 1.70 2.83 0.46
N ILE A 170 0.42 2.66 0.77
CA ILE A 170 -0.27 1.38 0.83
C ILE A 170 -1.64 1.52 0.18
N ASP A 171 -2.36 0.41 0.09
CA ASP A 171 -3.76 0.32 -0.32
C ASP A 171 -4.09 1.12 -1.58
N ASN A 172 -3.74 0.55 -2.73
CA ASN A 172 -3.93 1.18 -4.04
C ASN A 172 -5.01 0.45 -4.85
N THR A 173 -5.96 -0.22 -4.18
CA THR A 173 -6.99 -1.00 -4.90
C THR A 173 -7.90 -0.14 -5.74
N ASP A 174 -8.00 1.15 -5.42
CA ASP A 174 -9.02 2.04 -5.97
C ASP A 174 -8.43 3.04 -7.00
N ILE A 175 -7.28 2.69 -7.58
CA ILE A 175 -6.77 3.35 -8.80
C ILE A 175 -7.74 3.12 -9.98
N PHE A 176 -7.58 3.95 -11.01
CA PHE A 176 -8.38 3.97 -12.22
C PHE A 176 -9.88 4.15 -11.93
N ASN A 177 -10.18 5.11 -11.04
CA ASN A 177 -11.50 5.41 -10.53
C ASN A 177 -12.18 4.18 -9.92
N SER A 178 -11.56 3.57 -8.91
CA SER A 178 -12.10 2.37 -8.25
C SER A 178 -12.38 1.23 -9.22
N SER A 179 -11.47 0.99 -10.18
CA SER A 179 -11.61 0.04 -11.28
C SER A 179 -12.71 0.35 -12.32
N MET A 180 -13.46 1.45 -12.20
CA MET A 180 -14.52 1.81 -13.16
C MET A 180 -13.97 2.03 -14.56
N ALA A 181 -12.72 2.52 -14.66
CA ALA A 181 -12.11 2.84 -15.94
C ALA A 181 -11.93 1.64 -16.88
N TYR A 182 -11.92 0.41 -16.35
CA TYR A 182 -11.89 -0.80 -17.17
C TYR A 182 -13.10 -0.93 -18.11
N THR A 183 -14.19 -0.24 -17.81
CA THR A 183 -15.41 -0.26 -18.64
C THR A 183 -15.83 1.12 -19.14
N GLN A 184 -15.51 2.18 -18.40
CA GLN A 184 -16.02 3.54 -18.66
C GLN A 184 -14.94 4.54 -19.08
N GLY A 185 -13.66 4.13 -19.08
CA GLY A 185 -12.52 5.04 -19.25
C GLY A 185 -12.19 5.81 -17.97
N ILE A 186 -10.99 6.40 -17.94
CA ILE A 186 -10.51 7.17 -16.79
C ILE A 186 -11.20 8.54 -16.77
N VAL A 187 -11.62 8.96 -15.58
CA VAL A 187 -12.16 10.28 -15.28
C VAL A 187 -11.20 11.01 -14.36
N GLU A 188 -11.07 12.33 -14.57
CA GLU A 188 -10.24 13.18 -13.73
C GLU A 188 -10.77 13.21 -12.29
N ILE A 189 -9.88 13.01 -11.31
CA ILE A 189 -10.19 13.20 -9.90
C ILE A 189 -10.20 14.69 -9.56
N THR A 190 -11.04 15.11 -8.61
CA THR A 190 -11.11 16.51 -8.20
C THR A 190 -10.07 16.84 -7.13
N GLU A 191 -9.89 18.13 -6.82
CA GLU A 191 -9.06 18.55 -5.69
C GLU A 191 -9.51 17.94 -4.36
N ASN A 192 -10.81 17.70 -4.18
CA ASN A 192 -11.35 17.09 -2.96
C ASN A 192 -10.95 15.63 -2.79
N ASP A 193 -10.71 14.95 -3.91
CA ASP A 193 -10.35 13.54 -3.97
C ASP A 193 -8.83 13.36 -3.83
N SER A 194 -8.07 14.46 -3.79
CA SER A 194 -6.62 14.43 -3.66
C SER A 194 -6.16 14.64 -2.22
N VAL A 195 -5.10 13.90 -1.84
CA VAL A 195 -4.37 14.12 -0.59
C VAL A 195 -3.75 15.53 -0.48
N LEU A 196 -3.65 16.29 -1.59
CA LEU A 196 -3.18 17.69 -1.56
C LEU A 196 -4.07 18.61 -0.74
N LYS A 197 -5.36 18.29 -0.58
CA LYS A 197 -6.28 19.06 0.26
C LYS A 197 -6.13 18.77 1.76
N SER A 198 -5.26 17.84 2.13
CA SER A 198 -5.11 17.41 3.52
C SER A 198 -4.30 18.38 4.39
N ASP A 199 -4.47 18.28 5.71
CA ASP A 199 -3.64 18.99 6.70
C ASP A 199 -2.16 18.60 6.57
N LEU A 200 -1.88 17.36 6.14
CA LEU A 200 -0.52 16.89 5.89
C LEU A 200 0.18 17.73 4.81
N ALA A 201 -0.53 18.06 3.73
CA ALA A 201 0.00 18.92 2.67
C ALA A 201 0.40 20.30 3.21
N THR A 202 -0.45 20.88 4.06
CA THR A 202 -0.17 22.16 4.73
C THR A 202 1.06 22.09 5.63
N LEU A 203 1.22 21.00 6.37
CA LEU A 203 2.35 20.80 7.29
C LEU A 203 3.69 20.62 6.57
N PHE A 204 3.69 19.99 5.40
CA PHE A 204 4.89 19.83 4.59
C PHE A 204 5.23 21.11 3.82
N ASN A 205 4.23 21.84 3.30
CA ASN A 205 4.45 23.06 2.52
C ASN A 205 4.88 24.27 3.36
N LYS A 206 4.41 24.41 4.61
CA LYS A 206 4.79 25.51 5.52
C LYS A 206 6.30 25.62 5.82
N ARG A 207 7.11 24.63 5.42
CA ARG A 207 8.56 24.62 5.64
C ARG A 207 9.42 24.76 4.39
N GLN A 208 8.84 24.73 3.19
CA GLN A 208 9.60 25.03 1.96
C GLN A 208 9.78 26.54 1.73
N LEU A 209 9.06 27.39 2.46
CA LEU A 209 9.19 28.86 2.40
C LEU A 209 10.39 29.46 3.17
N PHE A 210 11.31 28.66 3.70
CA PHE A 210 12.49 29.14 4.42
C PHE A 210 13.84 28.77 3.80
N VAL A 211 13.86 28.33 2.53
CA VAL A 211 15.11 28.16 1.78
C VAL A 211 14.90 28.68 0.35
N LEU A 212 14.84 30.00 0.23
CA LEU A 212 15.26 30.77 -0.96
C LEU A 212 16.07 31.97 -0.46
#